data_AF-A0A955CGD0-F1
#
_entry.id   AF-A0A955CGD0-F1
#
_cell.length_a   1.000
_cell.length_b   1.000
_cell.length_c   1.000
_cell.angle_alpha   90.00
_cell.angle_beta   90.00
_cell.angle_gamma   90.00
#
_symmetry.space_group_name_H-M   'P 1'
#
loop_
_entity.id
_entity.type
_entity.pdbx_description
1 polymer ?
#
loop_
_entity_poly.entity_id
_entity_poly.type
_entity_poly.pdbx_seq_one_letter_code
_entity_poly.pdbx_strand_id
1 'polypeptide(L)'
;MLSKEVERSQLEFQSSIFWRDVFEVGTSLLLIPIWFVMGTALPVPWTWYLEVPALIWVAGFMLIDRRRHPKWPSDPGQPLLFSTKESLTQVEHQIWLLCNVFWWYLLPLAAPIMVFFLHVAWLSSDTWWECALFAGFLGLFLFVVYGTTYLSNQHAVRKQLEPRRQDLLKLIASLEGDAGSEDSDDVADLVSAITAPVQNVGFNSNWVGNWNRMIPSWREAAAIILPTLVGAYCGWRYPIPEMGPVFFQSVVATVIPFEIALGCFWLRFYKKQKQAASTDGEQEGPASSDSLKDSLNQELSRWPKAPAMLIIALFVFLVIMAIFALYAALVDQPKGAEHSLGPYGCRSDGMPAGDVHVRPLDELHFWERANLFDGLRDP
;
A
#
# COMPACT_ATOMS: atom_id res chain seq x y z
N MET A 1 -15.80 0.20 38.54
CA MET A 1 -16.44 0.42 37.22
C MET A 1 -15.48 1.13 36.28
N LEU A 2 -14.84 2.23 36.71
CA LEU A 2 -13.78 2.94 35.97
C LEU A 2 -12.64 2.03 35.44
N SER A 3 -12.08 1.16 36.29
CA SER A 3 -10.95 0.29 35.92
C SER A 3 -11.25 -0.59 34.70
N LYS A 4 -12.48 -1.11 34.59
CA LYS A 4 -12.92 -1.95 33.47
C LYS A 4 -12.99 -1.19 32.15
N GLU A 5 -13.33 0.09 32.20
CA GLU A 5 -13.48 0.90 30.98
C GLU A 5 -12.11 1.36 30.45
N VAL A 6 -11.18 1.72 31.34
CA VAL A 6 -9.77 1.96 30.99
C VAL A 6 -9.15 0.69 30.38
N GLU A 7 -9.38 -0.46 31.01
CA GLU A 7 -8.91 -1.77 30.52
C GLU A 7 -9.48 -2.08 29.13
N ARG A 8 -10.78 -1.82 28.91
CA ARG A 8 -11.41 -1.99 27.60
C ARG A 8 -10.79 -1.11 26.51
N SER A 9 -10.64 0.20 26.78
CA SER A 9 -10.02 1.14 25.84
C SER A 9 -8.58 0.74 25.51
N GLN A 10 -7.86 0.21 26.50
CA GLN A 10 -6.51 -0.31 26.31
C GLN A 10 -6.49 -1.58 25.46
N LEU A 11 -7.39 -2.52 25.69
CA LEU A 11 -7.52 -3.74 24.87
C LEU A 11 -7.89 -3.42 23.42
N GLU A 12 -8.82 -2.49 23.19
CA GLU A 12 -9.20 -2.04 21.85
C GLU A 12 -7.99 -1.44 21.11
N PHE A 13 -7.24 -0.56 21.77
CA PHE A 13 -6.00 0.01 21.21
C PHE A 13 -4.95 -1.06 20.91
N GLN A 14 -4.69 -1.96 21.85
CA GLN A 14 -3.71 -3.03 21.69
C GLN A 14 -4.08 -3.99 20.54
N SER A 15 -5.38 -4.28 20.38
CA SER A 15 -5.88 -5.14 19.31
C SER A 15 -5.68 -4.51 17.93
N SER A 16 -5.91 -3.19 17.81
CA SER A 16 -5.73 -2.45 16.56
C SER A 16 -4.28 -2.48 16.09
N ILE A 17 -3.34 -2.22 17.00
CA ILE A 17 -1.91 -2.26 16.69
C ILE A 17 -1.45 -3.67 16.36
N PHE A 18 -1.92 -4.67 17.13
CA PHE A 18 -1.58 -6.07 16.86
C PHE A 18 -1.98 -6.49 15.45
N TRP A 19 -3.19 -6.14 15.02
CA TRP A 19 -3.67 -6.48 13.69
C TRP A 19 -2.85 -5.81 12.59
N ARG A 20 -2.47 -4.53 12.76
CA ARG A 20 -1.59 -3.84 11.82
C ARG A 20 -0.25 -4.58 11.66
N ASP A 21 0.41 -4.91 12.78
CA ASP A 21 1.72 -5.57 12.74
C ASP A 21 1.63 -6.97 12.09
N VAL A 22 0.53 -7.70 12.35
CA VAL A 22 0.27 -9.01 11.71
C VAL A 22 0.09 -8.87 10.21
N PHE A 23 -0.67 -7.87 9.75
CA PHE A 23 -0.85 -7.64 8.32
C PHE A 23 0.46 -7.22 7.65
N GLU A 24 1.26 -6.37 8.27
CA GLU A 24 2.55 -5.95 7.73
C GLU A 24 3.52 -7.13 7.59
N VAL A 25 3.73 -7.90 8.67
CA VAL A 25 4.61 -9.08 8.64
C VAL A 25 4.08 -10.15 7.70
N GLY A 26 2.77 -10.42 7.75
CA GLY A 26 2.12 -11.41 6.88
C GLY A 26 2.22 -11.04 5.40
N THR A 27 2.04 -9.76 5.07
CA THR A 27 2.18 -9.26 3.69
C THR A 27 3.63 -9.39 3.22
N SER A 28 4.61 -9.02 4.03
CA SER A 28 6.03 -9.18 3.67
C SER A 28 6.39 -10.65 3.42
N LEU A 29 5.96 -11.57 4.29
CA LEU A 29 6.21 -13.00 4.12
C LEU A 29 5.51 -13.60 2.89
N LEU A 30 4.32 -13.10 2.55
CA LEU A 30 3.58 -13.52 1.36
C LEU A 30 4.20 -12.97 0.07
N LEU A 31 4.72 -11.73 0.09
CA LEU A 31 5.30 -11.08 -1.08
C LEU A 31 6.62 -11.72 -1.51
N ILE A 32 7.42 -12.26 -0.58
CA ILE A 32 8.70 -12.91 -0.90
C ILE A 32 8.57 -14.02 -1.97
N PRO A 33 7.74 -15.08 -1.80
CA PRO A 33 7.60 -16.12 -2.81
C PRO A 33 6.98 -15.59 -4.12
N ILE A 34 6.06 -14.62 -4.04
CA ILE A 34 5.48 -13.96 -5.22
C ILE A 34 6.58 -13.27 -6.03
N TRP A 35 7.49 -12.56 -5.36
CA TRP A 35 8.60 -11.86 -5.99
C TRP A 35 9.56 -12.81 -6.72
N PHE A 36 9.85 -13.97 -6.13
CA PHE A 36 10.66 -15.01 -6.77
C PHE A 36 9.96 -15.61 -8.00
N VAL A 37 8.67 -15.95 -7.89
CA VAL A 37 7.91 -16.51 -9.02
C VAL A 37 7.82 -15.49 -10.17
N MET A 38 7.54 -14.22 -9.87
CA MET A 38 7.53 -13.17 -10.89
C MET A 38 8.92 -12.94 -11.48
N GLY A 39 9.96 -12.95 -10.65
CA GLY A 39 11.34 -12.74 -11.08
C GLY A 39 11.87 -13.83 -12.02
N THR A 40 11.38 -15.07 -11.88
CA THR A 40 11.75 -16.17 -12.77
C THR A 40 10.83 -16.28 -13.99
N ALA A 41 9.57 -15.88 -13.86
CA ALA A 41 8.59 -15.94 -14.96
C ALA A 41 8.72 -14.76 -15.95
N LEU A 42 9.22 -13.62 -15.50
CA LEU A 42 9.37 -12.41 -16.32
C LEU A 42 10.85 -12.07 -16.54
N PRO A 43 11.22 -11.49 -17.69
CA PRO A 43 12.59 -11.05 -17.98
C PRO A 43 12.90 -9.75 -17.22
N VAL A 44 12.86 -9.77 -15.89
CA VAL A 44 13.14 -8.60 -15.04
C VAL A 44 14.63 -8.50 -14.71
N PRO A 45 15.17 -7.29 -14.54
CA PRO A 45 16.54 -7.09 -14.10
C PRO A 45 16.80 -7.73 -12.73
N TRP A 46 18.06 -8.12 -12.47
CA TRP A 46 18.46 -8.71 -11.19
C TRP A 46 18.19 -7.80 -9.98
N THR A 47 18.12 -6.48 -10.18
CA THR A 47 17.78 -5.50 -9.13
C THR A 47 16.39 -5.70 -8.55
N TRP A 48 15.49 -6.40 -9.26
CA TRP A 48 14.19 -6.84 -8.74
C TRP A 48 14.31 -7.63 -7.43
N TYR A 49 15.35 -8.46 -7.31
CA TYR A 49 15.59 -9.29 -6.13
C TYR A 49 16.09 -8.51 -4.92
N LEU A 50 16.45 -7.23 -5.06
CA LEU A 50 16.84 -6.37 -3.93
C LEU A 50 15.67 -6.07 -2.98
N GLU A 51 14.43 -6.23 -3.43
CA GLU A 51 13.25 -6.09 -2.57
C GLU A 51 13.16 -7.21 -1.52
N VAL A 52 13.64 -8.42 -1.85
CA VAL A 52 13.58 -9.58 -0.94
C VAL A 52 14.31 -9.33 0.38
N PRO A 53 15.60 -8.91 0.41
CA PRO A 53 16.26 -8.59 1.67
C PRO A 53 15.61 -7.42 2.41
N ALA A 54 14.99 -6.46 1.72
CA ALA A 54 14.24 -5.39 2.36
C ALA A 54 12.96 -5.90 3.07
N LEU A 55 12.20 -6.80 2.43
CA LEU A 55 11.04 -7.45 3.05
C LEU A 55 11.44 -8.31 4.25
N ILE A 56 12.55 -9.06 4.13
CA ILE A 56 13.12 -9.84 5.24
C ILE A 56 13.53 -8.91 6.39
N TRP A 57 14.17 -7.77 6.09
CA TRP A 57 14.56 -6.79 7.09
C TRP A 57 13.35 -6.23 7.85
N VAL A 58 12.30 -5.80 7.14
CA VAL A 58 11.08 -5.27 7.78
C VAL A 58 10.41 -6.33 8.65
N ALA A 59 10.25 -7.55 8.15
CA ALA A 59 9.67 -8.65 8.92
C ALA A 59 10.53 -9.01 10.15
N GLY A 60 11.85 -9.08 9.96
CA GLY A 60 12.80 -9.37 11.03
C GLY A 60 12.82 -8.28 12.11
N PHE A 61 12.83 -7.01 11.72
CA PHE A 61 12.76 -5.88 12.63
C PHE A 61 11.51 -5.95 13.49
N MET A 62 10.33 -6.13 12.89
CA MET A 62 9.06 -6.27 13.62
C MET A 62 9.04 -7.47 14.57
N LEU A 63 9.57 -8.62 14.16
CA LEU A 63 9.65 -9.80 15.01
C LEU A 63 10.61 -9.59 16.19
N ILE A 64 11.75 -8.93 15.97
CA ILE A 64 12.73 -8.63 17.03
C ILE A 64 12.16 -7.60 18.00
N ASP A 65 11.58 -6.53 17.49
CA ASP A 65 10.93 -5.49 18.30
C ASP A 65 9.88 -6.12 19.24
N ARG A 66 9.02 -6.95 18.67
CA ARG A 66 7.97 -7.64 19.42
C ARG A 66 8.50 -8.66 20.43
N ARG A 67 9.62 -9.31 20.15
CA ARG A 67 10.29 -10.21 21.11
C ARG A 67 10.94 -9.43 22.25
N ARG A 68 11.46 -8.24 21.99
CA ARG A 68 12.09 -7.37 23.00
C ARG A 68 11.08 -6.70 23.91
N HIS A 69 9.88 -6.41 23.40
CA HIS A 69 8.80 -5.77 24.13
C HIS A 69 7.56 -6.68 24.21
N PRO A 70 7.65 -7.84 24.90
CA PRO A 70 6.51 -8.73 25.04
C PRO A 70 5.40 -8.02 25.84
N LYS A 71 4.21 -7.94 25.24
CA LYS A 71 3.02 -7.40 25.91
C LYS A 71 2.60 -8.41 26.99
N TRP A 72 2.94 -8.14 28.24
CA TRP A 72 2.42 -8.92 29.36
C TRP A 72 0.96 -8.53 29.60
N PRO A 73 0.02 -9.49 29.59
CA PRO A 73 -1.32 -9.24 30.11
C PRO A 73 -1.15 -8.84 31.58
N SER A 74 -1.63 -7.66 31.97
CA SER A 74 -1.67 -7.29 33.38
C SER A 74 -2.60 -8.27 34.09
N ASP A 75 -2.12 -8.90 35.17
CA ASP A 75 -2.96 -9.77 35.98
C ASP A 75 -4.12 -8.94 36.57
N PRO A 76 -5.37 -9.45 36.57
CA PRO A 76 -6.57 -8.71 36.97
C PRO A 76 -6.64 -8.31 38.46
N GLY A 77 -5.53 -8.45 39.21
CA GLY A 77 -5.38 -8.01 40.61
C GLY A 77 -4.24 -7.02 40.84
N GLN A 78 -3.51 -6.59 39.80
CA GLN A 78 -2.42 -5.64 39.97
C GLN A 78 -2.93 -4.21 40.22
N PRO A 79 -2.23 -3.39 41.03
CA PRO A 79 -2.62 -2.02 41.29
C PRO A 79 -2.64 -1.19 40.00
N LEU A 80 -3.65 -0.31 39.86
CA LEU A 80 -3.86 0.53 38.68
C LEU A 80 -2.61 1.34 38.27
N LEU A 81 -1.83 1.77 39.27
CA LEU A 81 -0.58 2.50 39.07
C LEU A 81 0.42 1.69 38.22
N PHE A 82 0.54 0.38 38.46
CA PHE A 82 1.45 -0.47 37.69
C PHE A 82 0.99 -0.63 36.23
N SER A 83 -0.31 -0.87 36.02
CA SER A 83 -0.89 -0.97 34.67
C SER A 83 -0.76 0.33 33.87
N THR A 84 -0.90 1.48 34.54
CA THR A 84 -0.76 2.81 33.92
C THR A 84 0.70 3.08 33.52
N LYS A 85 1.67 2.72 34.36
CA LYS A 85 3.11 2.83 34.04
C LYS A 85 3.49 1.95 32.85
N GLU A 86 3.00 0.72 32.81
CA GLU A 86 3.22 -0.18 31.67
C GLU A 86 2.55 0.33 30.37
N SER A 87 1.38 0.95 30.49
CA SER A 87 0.73 1.59 29.33
C SER A 87 1.54 2.78 28.82
N LEU A 88 2.13 3.56 29.72
CA LEU A 88 2.98 4.70 29.36
C LEU A 88 4.22 4.24 28.59
N THR A 89 4.95 3.22 29.08
CA THR A 89 6.12 2.68 28.39
C THR A 89 5.77 2.14 27.00
N GLN A 90 4.59 1.51 26.85
CA GLN A 90 4.09 1.04 25.56
C GLN A 90 3.80 2.20 24.59
N VAL A 91 3.15 3.28 25.05
CA VAL A 91 2.87 4.46 24.23
C VAL A 91 4.17 5.16 23.84
N GLU A 92 5.11 5.31 24.75
CA GLU A 92 6.43 5.92 24.47
C GLU A 92 7.23 5.10 23.44
N HIS A 93 7.21 3.77 23.55
CA HIS A 93 7.82 2.87 22.56
C HIS A 93 7.18 3.03 21.18
N GLN A 94 5.85 3.15 21.10
CA GLN A 94 5.16 3.38 19.84
C GLN A 94 5.47 4.74 19.22
N ILE A 95 5.51 5.79 20.03
CA ILE A 95 5.95 7.12 19.58
C ILE A 95 7.34 7.01 18.98
N TRP A 96 8.27 6.32 19.66
CA TRP A 96 9.62 6.12 19.14
C TRP A 96 9.62 5.37 17.79
N LEU A 97 8.83 4.30 17.67
CA LEU A 97 8.74 3.49 16.45
C LEU A 97 8.14 4.29 15.28
N LEU A 98 7.09 5.07 15.51
CA LEU A 98 6.47 5.92 14.48
C LEU A 98 7.35 7.12 14.12
N CYS A 99 8.05 7.72 15.07
CA CYS A 99 9.03 8.78 14.82
C CYS A 99 10.18 8.28 13.94
N ASN A 100 10.60 7.04 14.14
CA ASN A 100 11.67 6.41 13.38
C ASN A 100 11.20 5.58 12.18
N VAL A 101 9.91 5.64 11.79
CA VAL A 101 9.34 4.86 10.67
C VAL A 101 10.08 5.09 9.36
N PHE A 102 10.67 6.26 9.19
CA PHE A 102 11.51 6.56 8.03
C PHE A 102 12.69 5.57 7.92
N TRP A 103 13.37 5.29 9.03
CA TRP A 103 14.62 4.55 9.05
C TRP A 103 14.43 3.05 8.98
N TRP A 104 13.47 2.50 9.72
CA TRP A 104 13.33 1.04 9.82
C TRP A 104 12.37 0.46 8.76
N TYR A 105 11.46 1.26 8.19
CA TYR A 105 10.43 0.81 7.24
C TYR A 105 10.57 1.45 5.87
N LEU A 106 10.46 2.77 5.79
CA LEU A 106 10.35 3.48 4.52
C LEU A 106 11.64 3.41 3.70
N LEU A 107 12.79 3.69 4.32
CA LEU A 107 14.08 3.71 3.62
C LEU A 107 14.48 2.32 3.09
N PRO A 108 14.40 1.23 3.89
CA PRO A 108 14.72 -0.11 3.40
C PRO A 108 13.87 -0.57 2.21
N LEU A 109 12.60 -0.16 2.14
CA LEU A 109 11.71 -0.47 0.99
C LEU A 109 11.90 0.50 -0.18
N ALA A 110 12.11 1.79 0.07
CA ALA A 110 12.26 2.78 -0.99
C ALA A 110 13.57 2.60 -1.78
N ALA A 111 14.66 2.25 -1.10
CA ALA A 111 15.97 2.08 -1.72
C ALA A 111 16.00 1.05 -2.86
N PRO A 112 15.58 -0.23 -2.68
CA PRO A 112 15.54 -1.22 -3.75
C PRO A 112 14.60 -0.82 -4.89
N ILE A 113 13.43 -0.23 -4.58
CA ILE A 113 12.50 0.27 -5.60
C ILE A 113 13.16 1.36 -6.45
N MET A 114 13.86 2.31 -5.84
CA MET A 114 14.58 3.36 -6.58
C MET A 114 15.70 2.80 -7.44
N VAL A 115 16.48 1.85 -6.93
CA VAL A 115 17.55 1.18 -7.70
C VAL A 115 16.95 0.41 -8.88
N PHE A 116 15.84 -0.28 -8.67
CA PHE A 116 15.12 -0.99 -9.72
C PHE A 116 14.63 -0.02 -10.80
N PHE A 117 13.95 1.08 -10.44
CA PHE A 117 13.48 2.08 -11.40
C PHE A 117 14.62 2.73 -12.16
N LEU A 118 15.73 3.07 -11.49
CA LEU A 118 16.89 3.65 -12.16
C LEU A 118 17.51 2.66 -13.16
N HIS A 119 17.58 1.37 -12.80
CA HIS A 119 18.10 0.34 -13.69
C HIS A 119 17.19 0.11 -14.90
N VAL A 120 15.87 0.04 -14.70
CA VAL A 120 14.90 -0.07 -15.81
C VAL A 120 14.94 1.17 -16.69
N ALA A 121 15.02 2.38 -16.10
CA ALA A 121 15.17 3.62 -16.85
C ALA A 121 16.40 3.59 -17.75
N TRP A 122 17.53 3.15 -17.19
CA TRP A 122 18.79 3.04 -17.92
C TRP A 122 18.73 2.05 -19.09
N LEU A 123 18.10 0.88 -18.89
CA LEU A 123 17.99 -0.15 -19.92
C LEU A 123 16.99 0.20 -21.03
N SER A 124 15.98 1.01 -20.72
CA SER A 124 14.92 1.39 -21.67
C SER A 124 15.21 2.67 -22.44
N SER A 125 16.13 3.50 -21.97
CA SER A 125 16.51 4.76 -22.61
C SER A 125 17.66 4.59 -23.61
N ASP A 126 17.55 5.21 -24.78
CA ASP A 126 18.71 5.37 -25.67
C ASP A 126 19.54 6.60 -25.30
N THR A 127 18.89 7.57 -24.66
CA THR A 127 19.49 8.86 -24.31
C THR A 127 19.40 9.13 -22.81
N TRP A 128 20.40 9.84 -22.28
CA TRP A 128 20.48 10.12 -20.85
C TRP A 128 19.31 10.97 -20.32
N TRP A 129 18.69 11.82 -21.15
CA TRP A 129 17.58 12.68 -20.74
C TRP A 129 16.26 11.90 -20.65
N GLU A 130 16.03 10.89 -21.49
CA GLU A 130 14.89 9.97 -21.37
C GLU A 130 14.99 9.18 -20.06
N CYS A 131 16.19 8.67 -19.75
CA CYS A 131 16.49 8.03 -18.46
C CYS A 131 16.16 8.97 -17.29
N ALA A 132 16.65 10.22 -17.35
CA ALA A 132 16.42 11.21 -16.31
C ALA A 132 14.94 11.58 -16.14
N LEU A 133 14.18 11.72 -17.22
CA LEU A 133 12.75 12.00 -17.16
C LEU A 133 11.96 10.82 -16.59
N PHE A 134 12.24 9.59 -17.06
CA PHE A 134 11.56 8.40 -16.60
C PHE A 134 11.86 8.08 -15.14
N ALA A 135 13.15 8.04 -14.77
CA ALA A 135 13.57 7.83 -13.38
C ALA A 135 13.12 8.98 -12.47
N GLY A 136 13.18 10.23 -12.96
CA GLY A 136 12.74 11.42 -12.22
C GLY A 136 11.23 11.41 -11.94
N PHE A 137 10.41 11.03 -12.92
CA PHE A 137 8.97 10.89 -12.73
C PHE A 137 8.62 9.80 -11.71
N LEU A 138 9.21 8.60 -11.85
CA LEU A 138 8.98 7.50 -10.90
C LEU A 138 9.51 7.82 -9.50
N GLY A 139 10.68 8.48 -9.42
CA GLY A 139 11.26 8.94 -8.16
C GLY A 139 10.39 10.00 -7.48
N LEU A 140 9.84 10.97 -8.23
CA LEU A 140 8.90 11.95 -7.71
C LEU A 140 7.62 11.28 -7.20
N PHE A 141 7.06 10.35 -7.97
CA PHE A 141 5.90 9.57 -7.56
C PHE A 141 6.16 8.83 -6.24
N LEU A 142 7.28 8.10 -6.14
CA LEU A 142 7.66 7.38 -4.93
C LEU A 142 7.84 8.34 -3.75
N PHE A 143 8.49 9.49 -3.98
CA PHE A 143 8.67 10.53 -2.97
C PHE A 143 7.34 11.06 -2.44
N VAL A 144 6.35 11.32 -3.30
CA VAL A 144 5.02 11.78 -2.89
C VAL A 144 4.29 10.71 -2.06
N VAL A 145 4.31 9.46 -2.50
CA VAL A 145 3.66 8.34 -1.78
C VAL A 145 4.31 8.15 -0.40
N TYR A 146 5.63 8.03 -0.35
CA TYR A 146 6.36 7.79 0.90
C TYR A 146 6.33 9.02 1.83
N GLY A 147 6.40 10.23 1.27
CA GLY A 147 6.24 11.48 2.00
C GLY A 147 4.86 11.59 2.64
N THR A 148 3.79 11.23 1.91
CA THR A 148 2.41 11.23 2.45
C THR A 148 2.25 10.20 3.57
N THR A 149 2.80 9.00 3.40
CA THR A 149 2.81 7.97 4.45
C THR A 149 3.56 8.44 5.70
N TYR A 150 4.73 9.07 5.52
CA TYR A 150 5.49 9.64 6.63
C TYR A 150 4.70 10.74 7.36
N LEU A 151 4.14 11.71 6.62
CA LEU A 151 3.34 12.79 7.19
C LEU A 151 2.11 12.27 7.93
N SER A 152 1.44 11.24 7.39
CA SER A 152 0.28 10.61 8.04
C SER A 152 0.66 9.96 9.37
N ASN A 153 1.80 9.25 9.41
CA ASN A 153 2.32 8.67 10.64
C ASN A 153 2.70 9.74 11.67
N GLN A 154 3.36 10.82 11.25
CA GLN A 154 3.68 11.94 12.14
C GLN A 154 2.44 12.67 12.64
N HIS A 155 1.42 12.80 11.80
CA HIS A 155 0.15 13.38 12.20
C HIS A 155 -0.54 12.53 13.28
N ALA A 156 -0.52 11.20 13.12
CA ALA A 156 -1.06 10.28 14.12
C ALA A 156 -0.32 10.38 15.46
N VAL A 157 1.02 10.49 15.44
CA VAL A 157 1.82 10.71 16.67
C VAL A 157 1.35 11.95 17.42
N ARG A 158 1.27 13.10 16.73
CA ARG A 158 0.92 14.39 17.34
C ARG A 158 -0.53 14.46 17.83
N LYS A 159 -1.45 13.83 17.10
CA LYS A 159 -2.89 13.93 17.39
C LYS A 159 -3.41 12.85 18.34
N GLN A 160 -2.78 11.68 18.38
CA GLN A 160 -3.30 10.52 19.11
C GLN A 160 -2.36 10.09 20.24
N LEU A 161 -1.07 9.89 19.94
CA LEU A 161 -0.15 9.31 20.90
C LEU A 161 0.37 10.33 21.93
N GLU A 162 0.68 11.55 21.50
CA GLU A 162 1.18 12.61 22.39
C GLU A 162 0.16 13.03 23.47
N PRO A 163 -1.12 13.29 23.16
CA PRO A 163 -2.12 13.61 24.19
C PRO A 163 -2.30 12.44 25.17
N ARG A 164 -2.39 11.21 24.66
CA ARG A 164 -2.53 10.01 25.49
C ARG A 164 -1.35 9.83 26.45
N ARG A 165 -0.13 10.11 25.99
CA ARG A 165 1.06 10.12 26.85
C ARG A 165 0.93 11.14 27.99
N GLN A 166 0.46 12.34 27.69
CA GLN A 166 0.26 13.39 28.70
C GLN A 166 -0.82 13.01 29.72
N ASP A 167 -1.91 12.40 29.27
CA ASP A 167 -3.00 11.96 30.14
C ASP A 167 -2.56 10.82 31.07
N LEU A 168 -1.79 9.85 30.55
CA LEU A 168 -1.19 8.78 31.37
C LEU A 168 -0.21 9.32 32.41
N LEU A 169 0.61 10.33 32.05
CA LEU A 169 1.51 10.98 33.00
C LEU A 169 0.75 11.71 34.12
N LYS A 170 -0.33 12.41 33.78
CA LYS A 170 -1.20 13.06 34.79
C LYS A 170 -1.85 12.03 35.71
N LEU A 171 -2.32 10.91 35.17
CA LEU A 171 -2.92 9.83 35.96
C LEU A 171 -1.92 9.17 36.89
N ILE A 172 -0.67 8.98 36.46
CA ILE A 172 0.40 8.47 37.34
C ILE A 172 0.68 9.46 38.46
N ALA A 173 0.79 10.76 38.14
CA ALA A 173 1.04 11.80 39.13
C ALA A 173 -0.10 11.90 40.16
N SER A 174 -1.36 11.77 39.73
CA SER A 174 -2.51 11.77 40.65
C SER A 174 -2.50 10.53 41.53
N LEU A 175 -2.30 9.33 40.97
CA LEU A 175 -2.26 8.08 41.74
C LEU A 175 -1.08 8.01 42.74
N GLU A 176 0.05 8.65 42.42
CA GLU A 176 1.20 8.74 43.33
C GLU A 176 0.97 9.78 44.45
N GLY A 177 0.26 10.87 44.15
CA GLY A 177 -0.10 11.92 45.13
C GLY A 177 -1.24 11.50 46.09
N ASP A 178 -2.23 10.78 45.58
CA ASP A 178 -3.45 10.38 46.31
C ASP A 178 -3.20 9.29 47.37
N ALA A 179 -1.98 8.76 47.44
CA ALA A 179 -1.54 7.94 48.58
C ALA A 179 -1.53 8.73 49.92
N GLY A 180 -1.83 10.04 49.92
CA GLY A 180 -1.87 10.88 51.11
C GLY A 180 -2.99 11.94 51.25
N SER A 181 -4.00 12.03 50.36
CA SER A 181 -5.02 13.09 50.39
C SER A 181 -6.43 12.62 49.98
N GLU A 182 -7.49 13.38 50.30
CA GLU A 182 -8.92 13.05 50.07
C GLU A 182 -9.49 13.51 48.70
N ASP A 183 -8.67 13.86 47.71
CA ASP A 183 -9.11 14.44 46.42
C ASP A 183 -9.53 13.36 45.38
N SER A 184 -10.51 12.53 45.73
CA SER A 184 -11.01 11.45 44.86
C SER A 184 -11.77 11.95 43.62
N ASP A 185 -12.26 13.18 43.63
CA ASP A 185 -13.14 13.73 42.58
C ASP A 185 -12.36 14.07 41.30
N ASP A 186 -11.13 14.59 41.41
CA ASP A 186 -10.27 14.92 40.26
C ASP A 186 -9.85 13.66 39.48
N VAL A 187 -9.67 12.53 40.19
CA VAL A 187 -9.31 11.24 39.57
C VAL A 187 -10.47 10.70 38.72
N ALA A 188 -11.72 10.90 39.16
CA ALA A 188 -12.89 10.44 38.42
C ALA A 188 -13.06 11.18 37.09
N ASP A 189 -12.89 12.51 37.10
CA ASP A 189 -12.95 13.34 35.89
C ASP A 189 -11.80 13.03 34.93
N LEU A 190 -10.57 12.83 35.44
CA LEU A 190 -9.42 12.48 34.61
C LEU A 190 -9.60 11.12 33.94
N VAL A 191 -10.10 10.13 34.68
CA VAL A 191 -10.39 8.82 34.09
C VAL A 191 -11.54 8.94 33.10
N SER A 192 -12.57 9.74 33.36
CA SER A 192 -13.64 9.99 32.39
C SER A 192 -13.09 10.60 31.09
N ALA A 193 -12.12 11.51 31.16
CA ALA A 193 -11.46 12.10 29.99
C ALA A 193 -10.63 11.08 29.19
N ILE A 194 -9.92 10.16 29.85
CA ILE A 194 -9.17 9.06 29.22
C ILE A 194 -10.12 8.03 28.59
N THR A 195 -11.28 7.88 29.21
CA THR A 195 -12.30 6.88 28.89
C THR A 195 -13.25 7.34 27.80
N ALA A 196 -13.42 8.65 27.63
CA ALA A 196 -14.18 9.23 26.54
C ALA A 196 -13.62 8.63 25.24
N PRO A 197 -14.41 7.81 24.51
CA PRO A 197 -13.92 7.18 23.31
C PRO A 197 -13.45 8.30 22.40
N VAL A 198 -12.23 8.18 21.85
CA VAL A 198 -11.68 9.14 20.88
C VAL A 198 -12.53 9.08 19.62
N GLN A 199 -13.73 9.65 19.68
CA GLN A 199 -14.81 9.43 18.73
C GLN A 199 -14.64 10.30 17.48
N ASN A 200 -13.62 11.17 17.42
CA ASN A 200 -13.62 12.24 16.41
C ASN A 200 -12.27 12.69 15.84
N VAL A 201 -11.17 11.92 15.93
CA VAL A 201 -9.89 12.42 15.36
C VAL A 201 -9.17 11.40 14.47
N GLY A 202 -9.48 11.48 13.17
CA GLY A 202 -8.56 11.20 12.06
C GLY A 202 -8.56 9.80 11.47
N PHE A 203 -8.69 8.76 12.29
CA PHE A 203 -8.95 7.40 11.81
C PHE A 203 -10.01 6.81 12.72
N ASN A 204 -11.27 7.00 12.32
CA ASN A 204 -12.41 6.44 12.99
C ASN A 204 -12.12 4.95 13.25
N SER A 205 -12.18 4.44 14.48
CA SER A 205 -12.21 2.99 14.72
C SER A 205 -13.41 2.35 14.00
N ASN A 206 -14.41 3.19 13.72
CA ASN A 206 -15.48 2.96 12.76
C ASN A 206 -15.04 2.91 11.29
N TRP A 207 -13.76 2.99 10.94
CA TRP A 207 -13.28 2.82 9.57
C TRP A 207 -13.47 1.37 9.15
N VAL A 208 -13.21 0.38 10.02
CA VAL A 208 -13.49 -1.04 9.72
C VAL A 208 -15.00 -1.29 9.62
N GLY A 209 -15.80 -0.66 10.49
CA GLY A 209 -17.27 -0.70 10.45
C GLY A 209 -17.88 0.01 9.23
N ASN A 210 -17.40 1.21 8.89
CA ASN A 210 -17.79 1.96 7.69
C ASN A 210 -17.23 1.32 6.42
N TRP A 211 -16.11 0.61 6.47
CA TRP A 211 -15.63 -0.19 5.36
C TRP A 211 -16.61 -1.31 5.05
N ASN A 212 -17.12 -1.99 6.09
CA ASN A 212 -18.21 -2.95 5.94
C ASN A 212 -19.50 -2.34 5.35
N ARG A 213 -19.75 -1.03 5.54
CA ARG A 213 -20.85 -0.28 4.88
C ARG A 213 -20.50 0.23 3.48
N MET A 214 -19.21 0.42 3.19
CA MET A 214 -18.69 0.74 1.86
C MET A 214 -18.54 -0.50 0.98
N ILE A 215 -18.72 -1.72 1.50
CA ILE A 215 -18.73 -2.94 0.69
C ILE A 215 -19.89 -2.81 -0.31
N PRO A 216 -19.60 -2.64 -1.61
CA PRO A 216 -20.64 -2.66 -2.60
C PRO A 216 -21.33 -4.02 -2.51
N SER A 217 -22.66 -4.01 -2.48
CA SER A 217 -23.43 -5.25 -2.64
C SER A 217 -22.90 -6.02 -3.86
N TRP A 218 -23.05 -7.35 -3.91
CA TRP A 218 -22.60 -8.13 -5.06
C TRP A 218 -23.10 -7.57 -6.41
N ARG A 219 -24.25 -6.89 -6.40
CA ARG A 219 -24.82 -6.18 -7.55
C ARG A 219 -24.01 -4.95 -7.94
N GLU A 220 -23.53 -4.19 -6.97
CA GLU A 220 -22.68 -3.00 -7.18
C GLU A 220 -21.25 -3.39 -7.57
N ALA A 221 -20.68 -4.45 -6.96
CA ALA A 221 -19.41 -5.02 -7.39
C ALA A 221 -19.49 -5.53 -8.84
N ALA A 222 -20.57 -6.26 -9.19
CA ALA A 222 -20.84 -6.67 -10.56
C ALA A 222 -21.01 -5.47 -11.52
N ALA A 223 -21.61 -4.36 -11.06
CA ALA A 223 -21.74 -3.16 -11.88
C ALA A 223 -20.40 -2.48 -12.20
N ILE A 224 -19.35 -2.71 -11.41
CA ILE A 224 -17.99 -2.22 -11.66
C ILE A 224 -17.18 -3.23 -12.48
N ILE A 225 -17.33 -4.53 -12.18
CA ILE A 225 -16.56 -5.62 -12.80
C ILE A 225 -17.07 -5.99 -14.20
N LEU A 226 -18.38 -5.92 -14.45
CA LEU A 226 -18.94 -6.30 -15.74
C LEU A 226 -18.49 -5.35 -16.88
N PRO A 227 -18.51 -4.01 -16.71
CA PRO A 227 -18.02 -3.10 -17.75
C PRO A 227 -16.51 -3.21 -17.99
N THR A 228 -15.72 -3.53 -16.95
CA THR A 228 -14.28 -3.78 -17.09
C THR A 228 -14.01 -5.04 -17.90
N LEU A 229 -14.69 -6.14 -17.60
CA LEU A 229 -14.54 -7.38 -18.36
C LEU A 229 -15.03 -7.24 -19.81
N VAL A 230 -16.12 -6.51 -20.03
CA VAL A 230 -16.61 -6.19 -21.38
C VAL A 230 -15.58 -5.31 -22.11
N GLY A 231 -15.01 -4.31 -21.46
CA GLY A 231 -13.95 -3.46 -22.00
C GLY A 231 -12.70 -4.25 -22.40
N ALA A 232 -12.23 -5.14 -21.52
CA ALA A 232 -11.12 -6.05 -21.77
C ALA A 232 -11.39 -6.96 -22.98
N TYR A 233 -12.59 -7.57 -23.02
CA TYR A 233 -13.00 -8.45 -24.12
C TYR A 233 -13.10 -7.69 -25.45
N CYS A 234 -13.67 -6.49 -25.44
CA CYS A 234 -13.79 -5.65 -26.63
C CYS A 234 -12.42 -5.21 -27.16
N GLY A 235 -11.51 -4.77 -26.30
CA GLY A 235 -10.15 -4.38 -26.70
C GLY A 235 -9.32 -5.56 -27.23
N TRP A 236 -9.56 -6.78 -26.72
CA TRP A 236 -8.94 -7.99 -27.27
C TRP A 236 -9.53 -8.37 -28.63
N ARG A 237 -10.87 -8.28 -28.79
CA ARG A 237 -11.59 -8.81 -29.96
C ARG A 237 -11.52 -7.90 -31.18
N TYR A 238 -11.42 -6.60 -30.97
CA TYR A 238 -11.44 -5.57 -32.01
C TYR A 238 -10.20 -4.67 -31.93
N PRO A 239 -9.00 -5.21 -32.21
CA PRO A 239 -7.79 -4.41 -32.23
C PRO A 239 -7.86 -3.36 -33.35
N ILE A 240 -7.63 -2.10 -32.99
CA ILE A 240 -7.49 -0.98 -33.93
C ILE A 240 -6.01 -0.95 -34.36
N PRO A 241 -5.67 -1.30 -35.61
CA PRO A 241 -4.27 -1.46 -36.02
C PRO A 241 -3.40 -0.20 -35.84
N GLU A 242 -4.02 0.98 -35.67
CA GLU A 242 -3.33 2.26 -35.49
C GLU A 242 -3.03 2.64 -34.03
N MET A 243 -3.56 1.93 -33.02
CA MET A 243 -3.41 2.28 -31.59
C MET A 243 -2.32 1.47 -30.85
N GLY A 244 -1.34 0.92 -31.56
CA GLY A 244 -0.24 0.15 -30.95
C GLY A 244 -0.64 -1.28 -30.51
N PRO A 245 0.12 -1.92 -29.61
CA PRO A 245 -0.06 -3.32 -29.26
C PRO A 245 -1.48 -3.66 -28.76
N VAL A 246 -2.02 -4.81 -29.18
CA VAL A 246 -3.37 -5.29 -28.78
C VAL A 246 -3.57 -5.32 -27.26
N PHE A 247 -2.49 -5.57 -26.53
CA PHE A 247 -2.48 -5.54 -25.06
C PHE A 247 -2.77 -4.13 -24.51
N PHE A 248 -2.18 -3.09 -25.10
CA PHE A 248 -2.40 -1.69 -24.70
C PHE A 248 -3.88 -1.31 -24.86
N GLN A 249 -4.46 -1.69 -25.99
CA GLN A 249 -5.86 -1.40 -26.30
C GLN A 249 -6.82 -2.13 -25.37
N SER A 250 -6.51 -3.39 -25.03
CA SER A 250 -7.28 -4.17 -24.04
C SER A 250 -7.24 -3.51 -22.66
N VAL A 251 -6.08 -3.04 -22.22
CA VAL A 251 -5.95 -2.37 -20.92
C VAL A 251 -6.66 -1.01 -20.90
N VAL A 252 -6.47 -0.17 -21.91
CA VAL A 252 -7.14 1.14 -22.00
C VAL A 252 -8.66 0.97 -22.06
N ALA A 253 -9.15 0.02 -22.87
CA ALA A 253 -10.57 -0.30 -22.96
C ALA A 253 -11.14 -0.88 -21.66
N THR A 254 -10.32 -1.43 -20.78
CA THR A 254 -10.72 -1.92 -19.45
C THR A 254 -10.74 -0.79 -18.42
N VAL A 255 -9.71 0.05 -18.40
CA VAL A 255 -9.50 1.08 -17.38
C VAL A 255 -10.50 2.23 -17.52
N ILE A 256 -10.84 2.65 -18.75
CA ILE A 256 -11.78 3.77 -18.94
C ILE A 256 -13.19 3.46 -18.39
N PRO A 257 -13.84 2.32 -18.73
CA PRO A 257 -15.13 1.96 -18.14
C PRO A 257 -15.05 1.73 -16.63
N PHE A 258 -13.91 1.21 -16.13
CA PHE A 258 -13.67 1.05 -14.70
C PHE A 258 -13.76 2.39 -13.95
N GLU A 259 -12.96 3.37 -14.38
CA GLU A 259 -12.88 4.70 -13.76
C GLU A 259 -14.23 5.41 -13.81
N ILE A 260 -14.96 5.31 -14.94
CA ILE A 260 -16.31 5.88 -15.07
C ILE A 260 -17.28 5.21 -14.10
N ALA A 261 -17.28 3.88 -14.01
CA ALA A 261 -18.17 3.15 -13.10
C ALA A 261 -17.84 3.44 -11.63
N LEU A 262 -16.54 3.47 -11.29
CA LEU A 262 -16.04 3.77 -9.96
C LEU A 262 -16.37 5.20 -9.54
N GLY A 263 -16.12 6.18 -10.39
CA GLY A 263 -16.47 7.59 -10.16
C GLY A 263 -17.97 7.80 -10.01
N CYS A 264 -18.79 7.15 -10.84
CA CYS A 264 -20.25 7.18 -10.71
C CYS A 264 -20.73 6.56 -9.38
N PHE A 265 -20.10 5.47 -8.95
CA PHE A 265 -20.41 4.83 -7.68
C PHE A 265 -20.03 5.72 -6.50
N TRP A 266 -18.83 6.29 -6.51
CA TRP A 266 -18.34 7.19 -5.48
C TRP A 266 -19.23 8.44 -5.34
N LEU A 267 -19.64 9.06 -6.45
CA LEU A 267 -20.57 10.19 -6.44
C LEU A 267 -21.95 9.84 -5.84
N ARG A 268 -22.47 8.64 -6.14
CA ARG A 268 -23.73 8.17 -5.55
C ARG A 268 -23.60 7.92 -4.05
N PHE A 269 -22.49 7.32 -3.63
CA PHE A 269 -22.21 7.07 -2.21
C PHE A 269 -22.07 8.39 -1.43
N TYR A 270 -21.31 9.35 -1.97
CA TYR A 270 -21.15 10.67 -1.39
C TYR A 270 -22.50 11.40 -1.23
N LYS A 271 -23.37 11.33 -2.25
CA LYS A 271 -24.72 11.88 -2.16
C LYS A 271 -25.57 11.22 -1.07
N LYS A 272 -25.50 9.89 -0.94
CA LYS A 272 -26.22 9.16 0.13
C LYS A 272 -25.73 9.55 1.52
N GLN A 273 -24.43 9.67 1.74
CA GLN A 273 -23.90 10.14 3.03
C GLN A 273 -24.34 11.57 3.34
N LYS A 274 -24.30 12.47 2.35
CA LYS A 274 -24.75 13.85 2.54
C LYS A 274 -26.24 13.93 2.89
N GLN A 275 -27.06 13.05 2.32
CA GLN A 275 -28.50 12.95 2.64
C GLN A 275 -28.75 12.35 4.02
N ALA A 276 -27.97 11.34 4.44
CA ALA A 276 -28.07 10.78 5.78
C ALA A 276 -27.71 11.83 6.85
N ALA A 277 -26.59 12.53 6.65
CA ALA A 277 -26.14 13.60 7.56
C ALA A 277 -27.12 14.78 7.66
N SER A 278 -27.88 15.08 6.60
CA SER A 278 -28.92 16.12 6.65
C SER A 278 -30.21 15.66 7.33
N THR A 279 -30.50 14.35 7.31
CA THR A 279 -31.74 13.80 7.90
C THR A 279 -31.59 13.62 9.41
N ASP A 280 -30.39 13.29 9.90
CA ASP A 280 -30.12 13.10 11.32
C ASP A 280 -30.19 14.42 12.14
N GLY A 281 -30.09 15.58 11.49
CA GLY A 281 -30.17 16.89 12.15
C GLY A 281 -31.59 17.34 12.52
N GLU A 282 -32.64 16.68 12.02
CA GLU A 282 -34.03 17.13 12.18
C GLU A 282 -34.84 16.26 13.15
N GLN A 283 -34.23 15.22 13.73
CA GLN A 283 -34.91 14.19 14.52
C GLN A 283 -34.28 13.97 15.91
N GLU A 284 -33.80 15.03 16.57
CA GLU A 284 -33.50 14.98 18.01
C GLU A 284 -34.79 15.07 18.85
N GLY A 285 -35.53 13.97 18.90
CA GLY A 285 -36.41 13.66 20.03
C GLY A 285 -35.63 12.88 21.10
N PRO A 286 -35.95 13.03 22.39
CA PRO A 286 -35.21 12.37 23.48
C PRO A 286 -35.33 10.84 23.37
N ALA A 287 -34.29 10.20 22.85
CA ALA A 287 -34.23 8.75 22.67
C ALA A 287 -33.82 8.06 23.99
N SER A 288 -34.55 6.99 24.34
CA SER A 288 -34.34 6.18 25.53
C SER A 288 -33.03 5.38 25.47
N SER A 289 -32.27 5.39 26.56
CA SER A 289 -30.91 4.82 26.70
C SER A 289 -30.77 3.31 26.45
N ASP A 290 -31.87 2.55 26.46
CA ASP A 290 -31.80 1.09 26.42
C ASP A 290 -31.65 0.50 25.00
N SER A 291 -32.10 1.20 23.94
CA SER A 291 -31.94 0.70 22.57
C SER A 291 -30.50 0.81 22.04
N LEU A 292 -29.66 1.60 22.70
CA LEU A 292 -28.31 1.93 22.25
C LEU A 292 -27.29 0.83 22.58
N LYS A 293 -27.57 0.01 23.61
CA LYS A 293 -26.70 -1.10 24.02
C LYS A 293 -26.84 -2.34 23.13
N ASP A 294 -28.04 -2.61 22.64
CA ASP A 294 -28.29 -3.76 21.75
C ASP A 294 -27.76 -3.53 20.32
N SER A 295 -27.75 -2.29 19.83
CA SER A 295 -27.15 -1.95 18.53
C SER A 295 -25.62 -2.05 18.55
N LEU A 296 -24.97 -1.74 19.67
CA LEU A 296 -23.52 -1.79 19.82
C LEU A 296 -22.97 -3.22 19.86
N ASN A 297 -23.69 -4.16 20.49
CA ASN A 297 -23.27 -5.56 20.56
C ASN A 297 -23.45 -6.33 19.24
N GLN A 298 -24.29 -5.83 18.32
CA GLN A 298 -24.53 -6.49 17.03
C GLN A 298 -23.52 -6.11 15.93
N GLU A 299 -22.83 -4.97 16.04
CA GLU A 299 -21.82 -4.54 15.04
C GLU A 299 -20.45 -5.19 15.21
N LEU A 300 -20.10 -5.72 16.40
CA LEU A 300 -18.73 -6.18 16.69
C LEU A 300 -18.32 -7.52 16.04
N SER A 301 -19.24 -8.33 15.52
CA SER A 301 -18.95 -9.72 15.10
C SER A 301 -18.79 -9.98 13.60
N ARG A 302 -18.88 -8.96 12.73
CA ARG A 302 -18.84 -9.17 11.26
C ARG A 302 -17.47 -8.87 10.67
N TRP A 303 -16.70 -9.94 10.48
CA TRP A 303 -15.50 -9.98 9.65
C TRP A 303 -15.74 -9.35 8.25
N PRO A 304 -14.71 -8.73 7.64
CA PRO A 304 -14.82 -8.18 6.30
C PRO A 304 -15.17 -9.28 5.31
N LYS A 305 -16.25 -9.08 4.54
CA LYS A 305 -16.69 -10.06 3.54
C LYS A 305 -15.72 -10.06 2.35
N ALA A 306 -15.40 -11.25 1.85
CA ALA A 306 -14.55 -11.54 0.67
C ALA A 306 -14.59 -10.56 -0.53
N PRO A 307 -15.73 -9.95 -0.94
CA PRO A 307 -15.77 -9.02 -2.07
C PRO A 307 -14.94 -7.72 -1.92
N ALA A 308 -14.68 -7.22 -0.70
CA ALA A 308 -13.89 -5.99 -0.52
C ALA A 308 -12.41 -6.21 -0.88
N MET A 309 -11.87 -7.36 -0.48
CA MET A 309 -10.49 -7.77 -0.83
C MET A 309 -10.33 -7.94 -2.34
N LEU A 310 -11.37 -8.44 -3.02
CA LEU A 310 -11.39 -8.60 -4.48
C LEU A 310 -11.29 -7.26 -5.21
N ILE A 311 -11.98 -6.22 -4.73
CA ILE A 311 -12.00 -4.90 -5.38
C ILE A 311 -10.68 -4.17 -5.21
N ILE A 312 -10.06 -4.23 -4.02
CA ILE A 312 -8.72 -3.66 -3.81
C ILE A 312 -7.70 -4.39 -4.68
N ALA A 313 -7.75 -5.72 -4.71
CA ALA A 313 -6.88 -6.51 -5.57
C ALA A 313 -7.08 -6.18 -7.06
N LEU A 314 -8.33 -6.00 -7.50
CA LEU A 314 -8.66 -5.57 -8.87
C LEU A 314 -8.17 -4.16 -9.19
N PHE A 315 -8.33 -3.20 -8.28
CA PHE A 315 -7.85 -1.83 -8.48
C PHE A 315 -6.33 -1.79 -8.61
N VAL A 316 -5.61 -2.43 -7.69
CA VAL A 316 -4.16 -2.55 -7.74
C VAL A 316 -3.72 -3.27 -9.02
N PHE A 317 -4.39 -4.36 -9.39
CA PHE A 317 -4.12 -5.08 -10.63
C PHE A 317 -4.33 -4.21 -11.87
N LEU A 318 -5.43 -3.45 -11.94
CA LEU A 318 -5.73 -2.56 -13.08
C LEU A 318 -4.74 -1.41 -13.19
N VAL A 319 -4.30 -0.82 -12.08
CA VAL A 319 -3.25 0.21 -12.06
C VAL A 319 -1.92 -0.37 -12.56
N ILE A 320 -1.54 -1.56 -12.09
CA ILE A 320 -0.32 -2.25 -12.55
C ILE A 320 -0.40 -2.53 -14.06
N MET A 321 -1.55 -3.05 -14.53
CA MET A 321 -1.77 -3.33 -15.95
C MET A 321 -1.72 -2.05 -16.80
N ALA A 322 -2.28 -0.94 -16.32
CA ALA A 322 -2.22 0.37 -16.98
C ALA A 322 -0.78 0.86 -17.15
N ILE A 323 0.06 0.69 -16.12
CA ILE A 323 1.48 1.04 -16.16
C ILE A 323 2.22 0.18 -17.20
N PHE A 324 2.01 -1.14 -17.19
CA PHE A 324 2.63 -2.05 -18.17
C PHE A 324 2.21 -1.73 -19.60
N ALA A 325 0.93 -1.40 -19.81
CA ALA A 325 0.41 -0.98 -21.10
C ALA A 325 1.11 0.30 -21.58
N LEU A 326 1.18 1.34 -20.74
CA LEU A 326 1.88 2.59 -21.04
C LEU A 326 3.35 2.35 -21.38
N TYR A 327 4.02 1.49 -20.61
CA TYR A 327 5.40 1.12 -20.86
C TYR A 327 5.58 0.44 -22.23
N ALA A 328 4.72 -0.54 -22.57
CA ALA A 328 4.77 -1.21 -23.86
C ALA A 328 4.54 -0.24 -25.04
N ALA A 329 3.63 0.72 -24.90
CA ALA A 329 3.37 1.73 -25.93
C ALA A 329 4.53 2.72 -26.14
N LEU A 330 5.32 2.97 -25.08
CA LEU A 330 6.51 3.83 -25.17
C LEU A 330 7.71 3.10 -25.79
N VAL A 331 7.87 1.81 -25.48
CA VAL A 331 9.00 1.00 -25.97
C VAL A 331 8.83 0.59 -27.44
N ASP A 332 7.60 0.40 -27.92
CA ASP A 332 7.30 -0.06 -29.28
C ASP A 332 7.23 1.08 -30.33
N GLN A 333 7.77 2.26 -30.02
CA GLN A 333 7.95 3.31 -31.03
C GLN A 333 8.96 2.80 -32.08
N PRO A 334 8.58 2.70 -33.36
CA PRO A 334 9.46 2.17 -34.40
C PRO A 334 10.67 3.10 -34.56
N LYS A 335 11.81 2.67 -34.00
CA LYS A 335 13.12 3.26 -34.27
C LYS A 335 13.46 3.02 -35.73
N GLY A 336 13.05 3.93 -36.60
CA GLY A 336 13.42 3.89 -38.02
C GLY A 336 12.24 3.80 -38.98
N ALA A 337 11.36 4.80 -38.94
CA ALA A 337 10.84 5.35 -40.19
C ALA A 337 11.68 6.56 -40.59
N GLU A 338 13.01 6.40 -40.65
CA GLU A 338 13.82 7.33 -41.42
C GLU A 338 13.32 7.22 -42.86
N HIS A 339 12.73 8.32 -43.31
CA HIS A 339 12.45 8.61 -44.69
C HIS A 339 13.62 8.21 -45.59
N SER A 340 13.59 7.00 -46.12
CA SER A 340 14.03 6.75 -47.49
C SER A 340 13.04 7.48 -48.41
N LEU A 341 13.14 8.81 -48.42
CA LEU A 341 12.87 9.61 -49.61
C LEU A 341 13.89 9.13 -50.65
N GLY A 342 13.53 8.04 -51.34
CA GLY A 342 14.24 7.62 -52.52
C GLY A 342 14.28 8.80 -53.48
N PRO A 343 15.46 9.22 -53.95
CA PRO A 343 15.50 10.16 -55.04
C PRO A 343 14.99 9.41 -56.26
N TYR A 344 13.98 9.98 -56.92
CA TYR A 344 13.68 9.66 -58.31
C TYR A 344 14.97 9.76 -59.14
N GLY A 345 15.62 8.64 -59.33
CA GLY A 345 16.74 8.44 -60.23
C GLY A 345 16.31 7.42 -61.26
N CYS A 346 15.52 7.85 -62.25
CA CYS A 346 15.33 7.10 -63.48
C CYS A 346 16.71 6.88 -64.13
N ARG A 347 17.16 5.63 -64.19
CA ARG A 347 18.02 5.18 -65.28
C ARG A 347 17.71 3.73 -65.61
N SER A 348 16.89 3.60 -66.64
CA SER A 348 16.77 2.40 -67.46
C SER A 348 18.07 2.25 -68.25
N ASP A 349 18.63 1.04 -68.24
CA ASP A 349 19.62 0.43 -69.16
C ASP A 349 20.30 -0.66 -68.31
N GLY A 350 19.88 -1.92 -68.33
CA GLY A 350 20.01 -2.83 -69.44
C GLY A 350 21.17 -3.81 -69.17
N MET A 351 20.83 -5.11 -69.05
CA MET A 351 21.72 -6.28 -69.23
C MET A 351 22.60 -6.74 -68.04
N PRO A 352 23.13 -7.99 -68.06
CA PRO A 352 22.43 -9.25 -67.87
C PRO A 352 22.95 -10.07 -66.67
N ALA A 353 22.26 -11.18 -66.40
CA ALA A 353 22.56 -12.21 -65.42
C ALA A 353 24.05 -12.59 -65.34
N GLY A 354 24.61 -12.48 -64.13
CA GLY A 354 25.90 -13.03 -63.75
C GLY A 354 25.76 -13.77 -62.42
N ASP A 355 25.95 -15.08 -62.48
CA ASP A 355 26.04 -16.01 -61.35
C ASP A 355 26.95 -15.47 -60.24
N VAL A 356 26.41 -15.31 -59.03
CA VAL A 356 27.23 -15.10 -57.83
C VAL A 356 26.99 -16.25 -56.86
N HIS A 357 27.94 -17.16 -56.97
CA HIS A 357 28.43 -18.15 -56.02
C HIS A 357 28.00 -17.95 -54.56
N VAL A 358 27.20 -18.91 -54.07
CA VAL A 358 26.99 -19.19 -52.65
C VAL A 358 28.34 -19.59 -52.02
N ARG A 359 28.75 -18.91 -50.94
CA ARG A 359 29.77 -19.40 -50.01
C ARG A 359 29.11 -19.78 -48.67
N PRO A 360 29.60 -20.83 -48.00
CA PRO A 360 28.95 -21.41 -46.83
C PRO A 360 29.29 -20.66 -45.53
N LEU A 361 28.40 -20.84 -44.55
CA LEU A 361 28.56 -20.49 -43.15
C LEU A 361 29.89 -21.01 -42.58
N ASP A 362 30.69 -20.12 -42.01
CA ASP A 362 31.66 -20.46 -40.96
C ASP A 362 31.02 -20.12 -39.60
N GLU A 363 30.32 -21.11 -39.03
CA GLU A 363 30.11 -21.23 -37.59
C GLU A 363 31.43 -21.66 -36.95
N LEU A 364 32.23 -20.76 -36.38
CA LEU A 364 33.23 -21.10 -35.35
C LEU A 364 33.83 -19.81 -34.77
N HIS A 365 33.95 -19.76 -33.43
CA HIS A 365 34.48 -18.66 -32.58
C HIS A 365 33.48 -17.73 -31.87
N PHE A 366 32.54 -18.30 -31.11
CA PHE A 366 31.81 -17.54 -30.07
C PHE A 366 31.92 -18.11 -28.63
N TRP A 367 32.73 -19.16 -28.40
CA TRP A 367 32.87 -19.78 -27.06
C TRP A 367 34.17 -19.47 -26.30
N GLU A 368 34.93 -18.44 -26.70
CA GLU A 368 36.22 -18.11 -26.08
C GLU A 368 36.13 -16.94 -25.10
N ARG A 369 35.21 -17.02 -24.12
CA ARG A 369 35.12 -16.03 -23.02
C ARG A 369 34.47 -16.54 -21.72
N ALA A 370 34.78 -17.77 -21.29
CA ALA A 370 34.23 -18.33 -20.05
C ALA A 370 35.25 -18.90 -19.04
N ASN A 371 36.56 -18.67 -19.21
CA ASN A 371 37.59 -19.15 -18.26
C ASN A 371 38.50 -18.02 -17.77
N LEU A 372 37.93 -17.03 -17.07
CA LEU A 372 38.74 -16.00 -16.41
C LEU A 372 38.13 -15.53 -15.09
N PHE A 373 37.87 -16.46 -14.17
CA PHE A 373 37.77 -16.18 -12.73
C PHE A 373 38.00 -17.48 -11.94
N ASP A 374 39.22 -17.99 -12.04
CA ASP A 374 39.74 -19.00 -11.12
C ASP A 374 41.11 -18.51 -10.67
N GLY A 375 41.15 -17.84 -9.52
CA GLY A 375 42.37 -17.26 -9.00
C GLY A 375 42.13 -16.13 -8.03
N LEU A 376 41.68 -16.47 -6.82
CA LEU A 376 42.05 -15.78 -5.58
C LEU A 376 41.63 -16.69 -4.41
N ARG A 377 42.43 -17.74 -4.20
CA ARG A 377 42.53 -18.47 -2.95
C ARG A 377 43.98 -18.35 -2.47
N ASP A 378 44.10 -17.78 -1.26
CA ASP A 378 45.13 -18.06 -0.24
C ASP A 378 46.52 -17.43 -0.44
N PRO A 379 47.28 -17.17 0.65
CA PRO A 379 47.19 -17.76 2.00
C PRO A 379 46.81 -16.86 3.18
#